data_AF-A0A499VLI5-F1
#
_entry.id   AF-A0A499VLI5-F1
#
_cell.length_a   1.000
_cell.length_b   1.000
_cell.length_c   1.000
_cell.angle_alpha   90.00
_cell.angle_beta   90.00
_cell.angle_gamma   90.00
#
_symmetry.space_group_name_H-M   'P 1'
#
loop_
_entity.id
_entity.type
_entity.pdbx_description
1 polymer ?
#
loop_
_entity_poly.entity_id
_entity_poly.type
_entity_poly.pdbx_seq_one_letter_code
_entity_poly.pdbx_strand_id
1 'polypeptide(L)'
;MGALDTDVTSAQIAAEVKLEVLISRGRLADAQLAAEQARYRTVQYSETLRKALDATRRNVRAVDWLNSVPDMIAEALDHVADRYRHENAILTNIRKARDESEDPEQKRRAAELVDIVKDCIRRHTLLQSRLLEAGPLFRAEQDRQAFATPMTTSGIDLYGHLVAPVLPLPVEQALRVTDAFFARGTGLRTPASVRVGDLVDLLLTPPVEREHLGAEMPEPDLIATPDDSRFSEEQLAAAMELLDLPADAPRRLSGLLAEARRQDSELPYLVALLAVHAASPPVGTAYRQGEEKLLFAVDDGVELDDDEFGGADLIVGMAMLDAMGMAADRK
;
A
#
# COMPACT_ATOMS: atom_id res chain seq x y z
N MET A 1 10.63 -25.36 -35.76
CA MET A 1 10.50 -24.97 -34.34
C MET A 1 11.32 -25.96 -33.54
N GLY A 2 12.53 -25.60 -33.05
CA GLY A 2 13.40 -26.57 -32.36
C GLY A 2 14.91 -26.41 -32.53
N ALA A 3 15.38 -25.35 -33.21
CA ALA A 3 16.82 -25.10 -33.39
C ALA A 3 17.35 -23.88 -32.62
N LEU A 4 16.47 -23.06 -32.04
CA LEU A 4 16.84 -21.85 -31.29
C LEU A 4 16.81 -22.05 -29.77
N ASP A 5 15.91 -22.89 -29.25
CA ASP A 5 15.83 -23.18 -27.81
C ASP A 5 17.01 -24.02 -27.30
N THR A 6 17.48 -24.96 -28.12
CA THR A 6 18.62 -25.83 -27.80
C THR A 6 19.93 -25.05 -27.73
N ASP A 7 20.05 -23.93 -28.43
CA ASP A 7 21.27 -23.12 -28.46
C ASP A 7 21.38 -22.21 -27.22
N VAL A 8 20.25 -21.74 -26.67
CA VAL A 8 20.22 -20.89 -25.47
C VAL A 8 20.50 -21.71 -24.21
N THR A 9 19.90 -22.89 -24.05
CA THR A 9 20.18 -23.79 -22.91
C THR A 9 21.60 -24.36 -22.98
N SER A 10 22.10 -24.68 -24.18
CA SER A 10 23.49 -25.15 -24.36
C SER A 10 24.52 -24.06 -24.08
N ALA A 11 24.24 -22.80 -24.45
CA ALA A 11 25.08 -21.66 -24.10
C ALA A 11 25.10 -21.39 -22.58
N GLN A 12 23.98 -21.66 -21.90
CA GLN A 12 23.84 -21.43 -20.46
C GLN A 12 24.57 -22.49 -19.62
N ILE A 13 24.44 -23.78 -19.99
CA ILE A 13 25.21 -24.88 -19.36
C ILE A 13 26.71 -24.71 -19.64
N ALA A 14 27.09 -24.26 -20.85
CA ALA A 14 28.48 -23.97 -21.20
C ALA A 14 29.05 -22.78 -20.42
N ALA A 15 28.24 -21.77 -20.08
CA ALA A 15 28.64 -20.64 -19.25
C ALA A 15 28.80 -21.03 -17.77
N GLU A 16 27.93 -21.89 -17.24
CA GLU A 16 27.99 -22.38 -15.86
C GLU A 16 29.18 -23.31 -15.61
N VAL A 17 29.46 -24.24 -16.51
CA VAL A 17 30.67 -25.08 -16.44
C VAL A 17 31.94 -24.23 -16.61
N LYS A 18 31.88 -23.15 -17.38
CA LYS A 18 32.98 -22.16 -17.47
C LYS A 18 33.19 -21.44 -16.14
N LEU A 19 32.13 -21.12 -15.39
CA LEU A 19 32.22 -20.40 -14.12
C LEU A 19 33.03 -21.16 -13.07
N GLU A 20 32.83 -22.48 -12.97
CA GLU A 20 33.59 -23.36 -12.06
C GLU A 20 35.08 -23.46 -12.46
N VAL A 21 35.36 -23.46 -13.76
CA VAL A 21 36.73 -23.41 -14.32
C VAL A 21 37.35 -22.01 -14.24
N LEU A 22 36.56 -20.93 -14.17
CA LEU A 22 37.02 -19.54 -14.11
C LEU A 22 37.28 -19.06 -12.68
N ILE A 23 36.50 -19.56 -11.70
CA ILE A 23 36.74 -19.36 -10.25
C ILE A 23 38.06 -20.04 -9.85
N SER A 24 38.33 -21.25 -10.36
CA SER A 24 39.60 -21.96 -10.13
C SER A 24 40.81 -21.33 -10.84
N ARG A 25 40.62 -20.40 -11.78
CA ARG A 25 41.69 -19.72 -12.55
C ARG A 25 41.83 -18.21 -12.28
N GLY A 26 41.11 -17.65 -11.31
CA GLY A 26 41.32 -16.27 -10.85
C GLY A 26 40.81 -15.14 -11.77
N ARG A 27 39.91 -15.43 -12.71
CA ARG A 27 39.27 -14.39 -13.56
C ARG A 27 38.03 -13.80 -12.88
N LEU A 28 38.27 -12.97 -11.86
CA LEU A 28 37.25 -12.35 -10.99
C LEU A 28 36.19 -11.53 -11.74
N ALA A 29 36.54 -10.91 -12.88
CA ALA A 29 35.62 -10.07 -13.66
C ALA A 29 34.45 -10.83 -14.31
N ASP A 30 34.71 -12.04 -14.85
CA ASP A 30 33.66 -12.86 -15.47
C ASP A 30 32.71 -13.46 -14.41
N ALA A 31 33.24 -13.76 -13.21
CA ALA A 31 32.44 -14.24 -12.08
C ALA A 31 31.52 -13.15 -11.51
N GLN A 32 31.98 -11.90 -11.48
CA GLN A 32 31.17 -10.76 -11.07
C GLN A 32 29.99 -10.53 -12.02
N LEU A 33 30.23 -10.54 -13.35
CA LEU A 33 29.16 -10.35 -14.34
C LEU A 33 28.08 -11.44 -14.22
N ALA A 34 28.47 -12.70 -14.04
CA ALA A 34 27.53 -13.80 -13.84
C ALA A 34 26.71 -13.65 -12.54
N ALA A 35 27.33 -13.18 -11.46
CA ALA A 35 26.64 -12.90 -10.21
C ALA A 35 25.64 -11.74 -10.34
N GLU A 36 26.00 -10.67 -11.05
CA GLU A 36 25.11 -9.54 -11.32
C GLU A 36 23.91 -9.94 -12.17
N GLN A 37 24.13 -10.75 -13.22
CA GLN A 37 23.05 -11.28 -14.07
C GLN A 37 22.09 -12.19 -13.29
N ALA A 38 22.60 -13.06 -12.42
CA ALA A 38 21.77 -13.90 -11.55
C ALA A 38 20.92 -13.06 -10.58
N ARG A 39 21.52 -12.00 -10.00
CA ARG A 39 20.79 -11.07 -9.14
C ARG A 39 19.66 -10.37 -9.89
N TYR A 40 19.94 -9.90 -11.10
CA TYR A 40 18.94 -9.24 -11.94
C TYR A 40 17.76 -10.17 -12.25
N ARG A 41 18.02 -11.43 -12.64
CA ARG A 41 16.97 -12.42 -12.91
C ARG A 41 16.08 -12.69 -11.71
N THR A 42 16.66 -12.80 -10.51
CA THR A 42 15.89 -13.01 -9.26
C THR A 42 14.94 -11.84 -8.96
N VAL A 43 15.42 -10.61 -9.14
CA VAL A 43 14.58 -9.41 -9.00
C VAL A 43 13.48 -9.40 -10.06
N GLN A 44 13.81 -9.73 -11.30
CA GLN A 44 12.85 -9.81 -12.40
C GLN A 44 11.74 -10.81 -12.13
N TYR A 45 12.05 -12.02 -11.65
CA TYR A 45 11.03 -13.01 -11.28
C TYR A 45 10.14 -12.53 -10.14
N SER A 46 10.74 -11.90 -9.12
CA SER A 46 10.00 -11.35 -7.97
C SER A 46 8.98 -10.29 -8.41
N GLU A 47 9.41 -9.36 -9.27
CA GLU A 47 8.54 -8.30 -9.80
C GLU A 47 7.49 -8.82 -10.78
N THR A 48 7.86 -9.79 -11.62
CA THR A 48 6.94 -10.42 -12.58
C THR A 48 5.84 -11.19 -11.85
N LEU A 49 6.21 -11.97 -10.82
CA LEU A 49 5.27 -12.67 -9.96
C LEU A 49 4.33 -11.69 -9.25
N ARG A 50 4.87 -10.64 -8.63
CA ARG A 50 4.06 -9.60 -7.97
C ARG A 50 3.02 -9.01 -8.91
N LYS A 51 3.43 -8.59 -10.12
CA LYS A 51 2.50 -8.03 -11.11
C LYS A 51 1.42 -9.02 -11.53
N ALA A 52 1.78 -10.28 -11.73
CA ALA A 52 0.82 -11.34 -12.08
C ALA A 52 -0.20 -11.55 -10.94
N LEU A 53 0.24 -11.62 -9.69
CA LEU A 53 -0.63 -11.77 -8.52
C LEU A 53 -1.54 -10.55 -8.33
N ASP A 54 -1.03 -9.32 -8.46
CA ASP A 54 -1.82 -8.09 -8.35
C ASP A 54 -2.86 -7.95 -9.48
N ALA A 55 -2.53 -8.41 -10.69
CA ALA A 55 -3.49 -8.50 -11.78
C ALA A 55 -4.56 -9.57 -11.50
N THR A 56 -4.17 -10.72 -10.96
CA THR A 56 -5.08 -11.82 -10.58
C THR A 56 -6.07 -11.41 -9.51
N ARG A 57 -5.63 -10.69 -8.47
CA ARG A 57 -6.49 -10.13 -7.40
C ARG A 57 -7.55 -9.17 -7.94
N ARG A 58 -7.28 -8.49 -9.05
CA ARG A 58 -8.23 -7.56 -9.69
C ARG A 58 -9.17 -8.28 -10.64
N ASN A 59 -8.63 -9.18 -11.47
CA ASN A 59 -9.38 -9.96 -12.44
C ASN A 59 -8.61 -11.23 -12.80
N VAL A 60 -9.08 -12.38 -12.31
CA VAL A 60 -8.49 -13.69 -12.59
C VAL A 60 -8.42 -13.99 -14.09
N ARG A 61 -9.35 -13.49 -14.90
CA ARG A 61 -9.38 -13.73 -16.36
C ARG A 61 -8.41 -12.85 -17.15
N ALA A 62 -7.84 -11.82 -16.53
CA ALA A 62 -6.91 -10.92 -17.21
C ALA A 62 -5.50 -11.50 -17.32
N VAL A 63 -5.21 -12.62 -16.64
CA VAL A 63 -3.90 -13.24 -16.55
C VAL A 63 -4.00 -14.68 -17.05
N ASP A 64 -3.06 -15.11 -17.91
CA ASP A 64 -3.00 -16.49 -18.39
C ASP A 64 -2.37 -17.41 -17.34
N TRP A 65 -3.23 -17.98 -16.50
CA TRP A 65 -2.87 -19.01 -15.52
C TRP A 65 -2.86 -20.43 -16.08
N LEU A 66 -3.17 -20.62 -17.37
CA LEU A 66 -3.13 -21.93 -18.00
C LEU A 66 -1.73 -22.28 -18.49
N ASN A 67 -1.02 -21.30 -19.08
CA ASN A 67 0.31 -21.52 -19.64
C ASN A 67 1.32 -20.49 -19.11
N SER A 68 1.10 -19.20 -19.37
CA SER A 68 2.14 -18.18 -19.14
C SER A 68 2.64 -18.07 -17.70
N VAL A 69 1.74 -18.02 -16.70
CA VAL A 69 2.16 -17.91 -15.29
C VAL A 69 2.78 -19.21 -14.77
N PRO A 70 2.20 -20.40 -14.99
CA PRO A 70 2.85 -21.67 -14.66
C PRO A 70 4.25 -21.82 -15.26
N ASP A 71 4.42 -21.48 -16.55
CA ASP A 71 5.71 -21.59 -17.23
C ASP A 71 6.75 -20.66 -16.60
N MET A 72 6.37 -19.41 -16.30
CA MET A 72 7.23 -18.46 -15.60
C MET A 72 7.59 -18.93 -14.18
N ILE A 73 6.64 -19.51 -13.45
CA ILE A 73 6.89 -20.07 -12.11
C ILE A 73 7.87 -21.24 -12.20
N ALA A 74 7.69 -22.14 -13.17
CA ALA A 74 8.60 -23.27 -13.38
C ALA A 74 10.02 -22.79 -13.70
N GLU A 75 10.17 -21.83 -14.63
CA GLU A 75 11.46 -21.25 -14.99
C GLU A 75 12.15 -20.57 -13.79
N ALA A 76 11.37 -19.86 -12.96
CA ALA A 76 11.86 -19.21 -11.76
C ALA A 76 12.30 -20.23 -10.68
N LEU A 77 11.55 -21.31 -10.51
CA LEU A 77 11.89 -22.38 -9.56
C LEU A 77 13.15 -23.14 -9.98
N ASP A 78 13.29 -23.45 -11.27
CA ASP A 78 14.51 -24.07 -11.81
C ASP A 78 15.72 -23.16 -11.60
N HIS A 79 15.58 -21.86 -11.90
CA HIS A 79 16.62 -20.88 -11.62
C HIS A 79 17.01 -20.85 -10.15
N VAL A 80 16.05 -20.81 -9.22
CA VAL A 80 16.31 -20.81 -7.78
C VAL A 80 17.00 -22.09 -7.33
N ALA A 81 16.61 -23.25 -7.86
CA ALA A 81 17.25 -24.53 -7.56
C ALA A 81 18.72 -24.56 -7.99
N ASP A 82 19.03 -24.04 -9.18
CA ASP A 82 20.39 -23.92 -9.69
C ASP A 82 21.24 -22.99 -8.82
N ARG A 83 20.69 -21.81 -8.49
CA ARG A 83 21.33 -20.83 -7.60
C ARG A 83 21.65 -21.42 -6.23
N TYR A 84 20.70 -22.12 -5.63
CA TYR A 84 20.89 -22.75 -4.33
C TYR A 84 22.05 -23.77 -4.36
N ARG A 85 22.14 -24.60 -5.41
CA ARG A 85 23.25 -25.57 -5.57
C ARG A 85 24.60 -24.85 -5.67
N HIS A 86 24.70 -23.82 -6.49
CA HIS A 86 25.93 -23.06 -6.66
C HIS A 86 26.36 -22.32 -5.39
N GLU A 87 25.42 -21.66 -4.72
CA GLU A 87 25.71 -20.89 -3.51
C GLU A 87 26.13 -21.79 -2.35
N ASN A 88 25.54 -22.98 -2.24
CA ASN A 88 25.92 -23.94 -1.21
C ASN A 88 27.32 -24.55 -1.47
N ALA A 89 27.69 -24.75 -2.74
CA ALA A 89 29.05 -25.13 -3.13
C ALA A 89 30.07 -24.03 -2.80
N ILE A 90 29.75 -22.77 -3.14
CA ILE A 90 30.56 -21.59 -2.81
C ILE A 90 30.75 -21.49 -1.28
N LEU A 91 29.66 -21.60 -0.52
CA LEU A 91 29.67 -21.52 0.94
C LEU A 91 30.58 -22.59 1.56
N THR A 92 30.53 -23.81 1.03
CA THR A 92 31.39 -24.92 1.49
C THR A 92 32.86 -24.62 1.23
N ASN A 93 33.20 -24.13 0.03
CA ASN A 93 34.57 -23.78 -0.34
C ASN A 93 35.12 -22.60 0.48
N ILE A 94 34.32 -21.55 0.71
CA ILE A 94 34.74 -20.39 1.51
C ILE A 94 34.94 -20.78 2.98
N ARG A 95 34.07 -21.62 3.56
CA ARG A 95 34.24 -22.13 4.92
C ARG A 95 35.54 -22.91 5.06
N LYS A 96 35.80 -23.82 4.12
CA LYS A 96 37.05 -24.59 4.09
C LYS A 96 38.28 -23.66 4.00
N ALA A 97 38.28 -22.70 3.07
CA ALA A 97 39.38 -21.75 2.89
C ALA A 97 39.60 -20.85 4.13
N ARG A 98 38.52 -20.46 4.83
CA ARG A 98 38.60 -19.71 6.10
C ARG A 98 39.22 -20.56 7.20
N ASP A 99 38.81 -21.81 7.30
CA ASP A 99 39.22 -22.70 8.39
C ASP A 99 40.68 -23.17 8.21
N GLU A 100 41.15 -23.31 6.96
CA GLU A 100 42.53 -23.67 6.61
C GLU A 100 43.52 -22.49 6.59
N SER A 101 43.04 -21.25 6.47
CA SER A 101 43.92 -20.08 6.47
C SER A 101 44.49 -19.80 7.87
N GLU A 102 45.73 -19.34 7.95
CA GLU A 102 46.34 -18.82 9.19
C GLU A 102 46.36 -17.29 9.23
N ASP A 103 46.08 -16.62 8.10
CA ASP A 103 46.08 -15.17 7.97
C ASP A 103 44.78 -14.54 8.55
N PRO A 104 44.87 -13.69 9.59
CA PRO A 104 43.70 -13.01 10.16
C PRO A 104 42.91 -12.16 9.17
N GLU A 105 43.58 -11.53 8.19
CA GLU A 105 42.92 -10.71 7.17
C GLU A 105 42.08 -11.56 6.22
N GLN A 106 42.66 -12.67 5.74
CA GLN A 106 41.95 -13.62 4.88
C GLN A 106 40.76 -14.28 5.59
N LYS A 107 40.88 -14.58 6.89
CA LYS A 107 39.75 -15.08 7.71
C LYS A 107 38.61 -14.08 7.79
N ARG A 108 38.91 -12.80 8.01
CA ARG A 108 37.88 -11.75 8.09
C ARG A 108 37.13 -11.61 6.77
N ARG A 109 37.84 -11.51 5.65
CA ARG A 109 37.22 -11.42 4.31
C ARG A 109 36.38 -12.65 3.97
N ALA A 110 36.85 -13.84 4.34
CA ALA A 110 36.07 -15.06 4.13
C ALA A 110 34.80 -15.10 5.01
N ALA A 111 34.83 -14.56 6.23
CA ALA A 111 33.63 -14.42 7.07
C ALA A 111 32.60 -13.45 6.47
N GLU A 112 33.04 -12.29 5.97
CA GLU A 112 32.16 -11.33 5.27
C GLU A 112 31.48 -11.97 4.05
N LEU A 113 32.23 -12.73 3.24
CA LEU A 113 31.67 -13.44 2.09
C LEU A 113 30.66 -14.52 2.49
N VAL A 114 30.88 -15.22 3.61
CA VAL A 114 29.92 -16.19 4.13
C VAL A 114 28.58 -15.52 4.45
N ASP A 115 28.60 -14.33 5.05
CA ASP A 115 27.37 -13.63 5.42
C ASP A 115 26.61 -13.10 4.20
N ILE A 116 27.34 -12.62 3.18
CA ILE A 116 26.74 -12.23 1.89
C ILE A 116 26.05 -13.44 1.22
N VAL A 117 26.72 -14.59 1.14
CA VAL A 117 26.15 -15.79 0.50
C VAL A 117 24.94 -16.31 1.27
N LYS A 118 24.97 -16.29 2.61
CA LYS A 118 23.79 -16.62 3.43
C LYS A 118 22.61 -15.70 3.14
N ASP A 119 22.86 -14.41 2.89
CA ASP A 119 21.81 -13.46 2.54
C ASP A 119 21.18 -13.76 1.19
N CYS A 120 21.98 -14.11 0.18
CA CYS A 120 21.48 -14.57 -1.12
C CYS A 120 20.58 -15.81 -0.97
N ILE A 121 21.03 -16.81 -0.21
CA ILE A 121 20.25 -18.02 0.05
C ILE A 121 18.90 -17.67 0.69
N ARG A 122 18.89 -16.80 1.71
CA ARG A 122 17.63 -16.35 2.35
C ARG A 122 16.68 -15.70 1.35
N ARG A 123 17.18 -14.81 0.48
CA ARG A 123 16.35 -14.15 -0.55
C ARG A 123 15.77 -15.16 -1.55
N HIS A 124 16.55 -16.14 -1.98
CA HIS A 124 16.08 -17.19 -2.87
C HIS A 124 15.04 -18.09 -2.21
N THR A 125 15.23 -18.47 -0.95
CA THR A 125 14.22 -19.22 -0.18
C THR A 125 12.92 -18.43 -0.03
N LEU A 126 12.99 -17.13 0.22
CA LEU A 126 11.80 -16.28 0.28
C LEU A 126 11.06 -16.22 -1.06
N LEU A 127 11.79 -16.05 -2.17
CA LEU A 127 11.21 -16.09 -3.51
C LEU A 127 10.56 -17.46 -3.80
N GLN A 128 11.21 -18.56 -3.43
CA GLN A 128 10.66 -19.90 -3.57
C GLN A 128 9.34 -20.07 -2.83
N SER A 129 9.24 -19.60 -1.58
CA SER A 129 7.98 -19.66 -0.80
C SER A 129 6.86 -18.94 -1.55
N ARG A 130 7.12 -17.72 -2.01
CA ARG A 130 6.15 -16.91 -2.77
C ARG A 130 5.71 -17.56 -4.08
N LEU A 131 6.65 -18.17 -4.81
CA LEU A 131 6.35 -18.90 -6.04
C LEU A 131 5.42 -20.10 -5.77
N LEU A 132 5.63 -20.83 -4.66
CA LEU A 132 4.79 -21.96 -4.27
C LEU A 132 3.41 -21.53 -3.76
N GLU A 133 3.32 -20.37 -3.11
CA GLU A 133 2.07 -19.77 -2.60
C GLU A 133 1.18 -19.18 -3.71
N ALA A 134 1.75 -18.90 -4.89
CA ALA A 134 1.04 -18.30 -6.01
C ALA A 134 -0.15 -19.14 -6.50
N GLY A 135 0.00 -20.47 -6.55
CA GLY A 135 -1.05 -21.39 -6.96
C GLY A 135 -2.26 -21.42 -6.01
N PRO A 136 -2.06 -21.61 -4.69
CA PRO A 136 -3.11 -21.43 -3.69
C PRO A 136 -3.82 -20.07 -3.77
N LEU A 137 -3.08 -18.98 -3.94
CA LEU A 137 -3.65 -17.63 -4.07
C LEU A 137 -4.56 -17.53 -5.31
N PHE A 138 -4.09 -18.02 -6.47
CA PHE A 138 -4.92 -18.07 -7.68
C PHE A 138 -6.22 -18.83 -7.46
N ARG A 139 -6.19 -20.00 -6.80
CA ARG A 139 -7.40 -20.78 -6.51
C ARG A 139 -8.38 -20.02 -5.62
N ALA A 140 -7.87 -19.37 -4.57
CA ALA A 140 -8.70 -18.54 -3.69
C ALA A 140 -9.34 -17.36 -4.46
N GLU A 141 -8.59 -16.69 -5.33
CA GLU A 141 -9.13 -15.61 -6.17
C GLU A 141 -10.10 -16.12 -7.24
N GLN A 142 -9.86 -17.30 -7.80
CA GLN A 142 -10.78 -17.95 -8.73
C GLN A 142 -12.12 -18.26 -8.06
N ASP A 143 -12.09 -18.83 -6.85
CA ASP A 143 -13.29 -19.08 -6.04
C ASP A 143 -14.04 -17.78 -5.76
N ARG A 144 -13.31 -16.73 -5.36
CA ARG A 144 -13.88 -15.41 -5.06
C ARG A 144 -14.51 -14.72 -6.26
N GLN A 145 -13.89 -14.80 -7.44
CA GLN A 145 -14.27 -13.96 -8.59
C GLN A 145 -15.07 -14.71 -9.65
N ALA A 146 -14.78 -15.99 -9.87
CA ALA A 146 -15.41 -16.78 -10.93
C ALA A 146 -16.54 -17.69 -10.42
N PHE A 147 -16.45 -18.16 -9.17
CA PHE A 147 -17.43 -19.07 -8.56
C PHE A 147 -18.36 -18.41 -7.54
N ALA A 148 -18.08 -17.16 -7.13
CA ALA A 148 -19.05 -16.36 -6.39
C ALA A 148 -20.32 -16.16 -7.23
N THR A 149 -21.49 -16.23 -6.57
CA THR A 149 -22.78 -16.00 -7.23
C THR A 149 -22.73 -14.65 -7.94
N PRO A 150 -22.86 -14.60 -9.27
CA PRO A 150 -22.81 -13.33 -9.98
C PRO A 150 -23.92 -12.44 -9.42
N MET A 151 -23.55 -11.25 -8.95
CA MET A 151 -24.54 -10.20 -8.73
C MET A 151 -25.25 -10.00 -10.06
N THR A 152 -26.54 -10.33 -10.11
CA THR A 152 -27.43 -10.15 -11.26
C THR A 152 -27.65 -8.66 -11.50
N THR A 153 -26.61 -7.95 -11.90
CA THR A 153 -26.66 -6.59 -12.43
C THR A 153 -25.94 -6.57 -13.77
N SER A 154 -26.39 -7.46 -14.66
CA SER A 154 -26.06 -7.34 -16.09
C SER A 154 -26.66 -6.05 -16.63
N GLY A 155 -25.83 -5.15 -17.17
CA GLY A 155 -26.26 -4.22 -18.22
C GLY A 155 -25.88 -2.75 -18.08
N ILE A 156 -25.25 -2.30 -16.99
CA ILE A 156 -24.92 -0.88 -16.85
C ILE A 156 -23.41 -0.70 -16.84
N ASP A 157 -22.88 -0.16 -17.94
CA ASP A 157 -21.55 0.44 -17.96
C ASP A 157 -21.59 1.75 -17.17
N LEU A 158 -21.40 1.65 -15.84
CA LEU A 158 -21.37 2.81 -14.96
C LEU A 158 -20.25 3.78 -15.33
N TYR A 159 -19.12 3.26 -15.83
CA TYR A 159 -17.99 4.10 -16.17
C TYR A 159 -18.30 4.96 -17.39
N GLY A 160 -18.72 4.34 -18.49
CA GLY A 160 -19.03 5.05 -19.73
C GLY A 160 -20.30 5.89 -19.67
N HIS A 161 -21.33 5.44 -18.95
CA HIS A 161 -22.64 6.10 -18.96
C HIS A 161 -22.88 7.07 -17.79
N LEU A 162 -22.13 6.98 -16.68
CA LEU A 162 -22.32 7.86 -15.52
C LEU A 162 -21.03 8.57 -15.11
N VAL A 163 -19.94 7.84 -14.88
CA VAL A 163 -18.72 8.41 -14.29
C VAL A 163 -17.98 9.33 -15.27
N ALA A 164 -17.69 8.87 -16.49
CA ALA A 164 -16.95 9.66 -17.48
C ALA A 164 -17.67 10.97 -17.87
N PRO A 165 -19.01 11.00 -18.05
CA PRO A 165 -19.73 12.25 -18.34
C PRO A 165 -19.87 13.21 -17.15
N VAL A 166 -19.83 12.69 -15.91
CA VAL A 166 -20.01 13.51 -14.69
C VAL A 166 -18.70 14.11 -14.19
N LEU A 167 -17.57 13.44 -14.43
CA LEU A 167 -16.23 13.92 -14.04
C LEU A 167 -15.90 15.37 -14.43
N PRO A 168 -16.26 15.88 -15.63
CA PRO A 168 -15.97 17.26 -16.01
C PRO A 168 -16.97 18.29 -15.47
N LEU A 169 -18.02 17.88 -14.76
CA LEU A 169 -19.05 18.80 -14.25
C LEU A 169 -18.66 19.39 -12.89
N PRO A 170 -19.11 20.62 -12.57
CA PRO A 170 -19.05 21.14 -11.21
C PRO A 170 -19.79 20.22 -10.22
N VAL A 171 -19.29 20.12 -8.99
CA VAL A 171 -19.77 19.19 -7.95
C VAL A 171 -21.29 19.28 -7.73
N GLU A 172 -21.83 20.49 -7.73
CA GLU A 172 -23.28 20.73 -7.56
C GLU A 172 -24.12 20.04 -8.65
N GLN A 173 -23.63 20.02 -9.90
CA GLN A 173 -24.34 19.39 -11.03
C GLN A 173 -24.10 17.88 -11.05
N ALA A 174 -22.88 17.46 -10.67
CA ALA A 174 -22.54 16.05 -10.52
C ALA A 174 -23.46 15.36 -9.50
N LEU A 175 -23.66 15.97 -8.33
CA LEU A 175 -24.52 15.45 -7.26
C LEU A 175 -25.97 15.22 -7.73
N ARG A 176 -26.56 16.20 -8.42
CA ARG A 176 -27.95 16.07 -8.93
C ARG A 176 -28.09 14.89 -9.89
N VAL A 177 -27.11 14.67 -10.77
CA VAL A 177 -27.14 13.58 -11.76
C VAL A 177 -26.95 12.22 -11.08
N THR A 178 -25.99 12.12 -10.15
CA THR A 178 -25.76 10.88 -9.40
C THR A 178 -26.94 10.52 -8.50
N ASP A 179 -27.54 11.48 -7.80
CA ASP A 179 -28.69 11.25 -6.94
C ASP A 179 -29.90 10.76 -7.74
N ALA A 180 -30.20 11.40 -8.87
CA ALA A 180 -31.30 10.97 -9.74
C ALA A 180 -31.07 9.56 -10.28
N PHE A 181 -29.84 9.24 -10.69
CA PHE A 181 -29.46 7.93 -11.17
C PHE A 181 -29.56 6.86 -10.07
N PHE A 182 -29.03 7.09 -8.87
CA PHE A 182 -29.08 6.10 -7.79
C PHE A 182 -30.47 5.96 -7.17
N ALA A 183 -31.28 7.03 -7.15
CA ALA A 183 -32.66 6.98 -6.66
C ALA A 183 -33.58 6.16 -7.58
N ARG A 184 -33.30 6.07 -8.89
CA ARG A 184 -34.19 5.43 -9.89
C ARG A 184 -33.59 4.27 -10.67
N GLY A 185 -32.28 4.26 -10.86
CA GLY A 185 -31.52 3.31 -11.67
C GLY A 185 -31.05 2.08 -10.89
N THR A 186 -30.91 2.18 -9.57
CA THR A 186 -30.91 0.99 -8.72
C THR A 186 -32.38 0.62 -8.54
N GLY A 187 -32.80 -0.54 -9.06
CA GLY A 187 -34.22 -0.95 -9.09
C GLY A 187 -34.88 -1.04 -7.71
N LEU A 188 -36.01 -1.76 -7.61
CA LEU A 188 -36.64 -2.03 -6.31
C LEU A 188 -35.59 -2.58 -5.34
N ARG A 189 -35.24 -1.78 -4.32
CA ARG A 189 -34.46 -2.26 -3.19
C ARG A 189 -35.35 -3.25 -2.48
N THR A 190 -35.18 -4.54 -2.78
CA THR A 190 -35.60 -5.58 -1.84
C THR A 190 -34.92 -5.22 -0.53
N PRO A 191 -35.65 -4.96 0.56
CA PRO A 191 -35.01 -4.78 1.86
C PRO A 191 -34.13 -6.01 2.06
N ALA A 192 -32.84 -5.78 2.31
CA ALA A 192 -31.92 -6.86 2.60
C ALA A 192 -32.48 -7.58 3.83
N SER A 193 -33.16 -8.69 3.63
CA SER A 193 -33.56 -9.55 4.72
C SER A 193 -32.26 -10.16 5.21
N VAL A 194 -31.68 -9.57 6.26
CA VAL A 194 -30.53 -10.12 6.93
C VAL A 194 -30.95 -11.50 7.43
N ARG A 195 -30.45 -12.54 6.77
CA ARG A 195 -30.59 -13.88 7.34
C ARG A 195 -29.61 -13.94 8.49
N VAL A 196 -30.11 -14.35 9.66
CA VAL A 196 -29.27 -14.56 10.83
C VAL A 196 -28.15 -15.55 10.52
N GLY A 197 -28.40 -16.53 9.62
CA GLY A 197 -27.36 -17.42 9.09
C GLY A 197 -26.21 -16.67 8.42
N ASP A 198 -26.51 -15.82 7.43
CA ASP A 198 -25.49 -15.03 6.72
C ASP A 198 -24.73 -14.08 7.66
N LEU A 199 -25.41 -13.54 8.68
CA LEU A 199 -24.77 -12.70 9.70
C LEU A 199 -23.83 -13.52 10.59
N VAL A 200 -24.24 -14.72 11.00
CA VAL A 200 -23.41 -15.65 11.78
C VAL A 200 -22.22 -16.10 10.95
N ASP A 201 -22.41 -16.44 9.68
CA ASP A 201 -21.33 -16.81 8.77
C ASP A 201 -20.34 -15.66 8.57
N LEU A 202 -20.83 -14.42 8.42
CA LEU A 202 -19.99 -13.22 8.33
C LEU A 202 -19.22 -12.94 9.64
N LEU A 203 -19.87 -13.07 10.79
CA LEU A 203 -19.26 -12.85 12.10
C LEU A 203 -18.26 -13.94 12.48
N LEU A 204 -18.46 -15.16 11.99
CA LEU A 204 -17.56 -16.30 12.16
C LEU A 204 -16.51 -16.40 11.03
N THR A 205 -16.65 -15.60 9.97
CA THR A 205 -15.61 -15.48 8.94
C THR A 205 -14.37 -14.93 9.62
N PRO A 206 -13.25 -15.67 9.64
CA PRO A 206 -12.01 -15.16 10.20
C PRO A 206 -11.70 -13.81 9.52
N PRO A 207 -11.37 -12.77 10.28
CA PRO A 207 -10.93 -11.53 9.66
C PRO A 207 -9.81 -11.89 8.70
N VAL A 208 -9.94 -11.47 7.44
CA VAL A 208 -8.89 -11.64 6.45
C VAL A 208 -7.64 -11.07 7.09
N GLU A 209 -6.67 -11.94 7.40
CA GLU A 209 -5.35 -11.47 7.78
C GLU A 209 -4.95 -10.54 6.65
N ARG A 210 -4.89 -9.24 6.95
CA ARG A 210 -4.23 -8.32 6.05
C ARG A 210 -2.82 -8.89 5.99
N GLU A 211 -2.51 -9.60 4.91
CA GLU A 211 -1.13 -9.86 4.54
C GLU A 211 -0.46 -8.51 4.71
N HIS A 212 0.47 -8.45 5.65
CA HIS A 212 1.28 -7.28 5.83
C HIS A 212 1.84 -6.99 4.44
N LEU A 213 1.38 -5.88 3.86
CA LEU A 213 1.73 -5.49 2.50
C LEU A 213 3.24 -5.29 2.49
N GLY A 214 3.96 -6.30 2.01
CA GLY A 214 5.41 -6.25 1.84
C GLY A 214 6.21 -6.77 3.05
N ALA A 215 7.48 -7.07 2.77
CA ALA A 215 8.49 -7.20 3.81
C ALA A 215 8.53 -5.91 4.63
N GLU A 216 9.01 -5.98 5.87
CA GLU A 216 9.41 -4.81 6.66
C GLU A 216 10.19 -3.86 5.72
N MET A 217 9.57 -2.73 5.38
CA MET A 217 10.23 -1.78 4.50
C MET A 217 11.49 -1.33 5.25
N PRO A 218 12.69 -1.40 4.64
CA PRO A 218 13.85 -0.80 5.26
C PRO A 218 13.47 0.65 5.58
N GLU A 219 13.76 1.08 6.81
CA GLU A 219 13.48 2.43 7.27
C GLU A 219 13.94 3.39 6.18
N PRO A 220 13.03 4.16 5.55
CA PRO A 220 13.40 5.01 4.45
C PRO A 220 14.45 5.99 4.96
N ASP A 221 15.55 6.14 4.21
CA ASP A 221 16.50 7.21 4.46
C ASP A 221 15.74 8.54 4.30
N LEU A 222 15.35 9.14 5.43
CA LEU A 222 14.60 10.38 5.46
C LEU A 222 15.51 11.49 4.97
N ILE A 223 15.43 11.79 3.68
CA ILE A 223 16.01 13.01 3.13
C ILE A 223 15.10 14.14 3.59
N ALA A 224 15.65 15.15 4.25
CA ALA A 224 14.91 16.35 4.59
C ALA A 224 14.32 16.95 3.30
N THR A 225 13.01 16.83 3.14
CA THR A 225 12.28 17.53 2.09
C THR A 225 12.53 19.02 2.29
N PRO A 226 12.83 19.79 1.23
CA PRO A 226 12.78 21.25 1.32
C PRO A 226 11.42 21.65 1.90
N ASP A 227 11.43 22.60 2.84
CA ASP A 227 10.21 23.09 3.47
C ASP A 227 9.42 23.94 2.46
N ASP A 228 8.69 23.27 1.57
CA ASP A 228 7.75 23.87 0.63
C ASP A 228 6.37 24.09 1.30
N SER A 229 6.33 24.18 2.64
CA SER A 229 5.09 24.40 3.38
C SER A 229 4.51 25.76 3.03
N ARG A 230 3.25 25.77 2.57
CA ARG A 230 2.52 27.00 2.23
C ARG A 230 2.36 27.94 3.44
N PHE A 231 2.31 27.39 4.66
CA PHE A 231 2.17 28.13 5.90
C PHE A 231 3.40 27.94 6.76
N SER A 232 3.88 29.02 7.35
CA SER A 232 4.96 29.02 8.34
C SER A 232 4.52 28.43 9.67
N GLU A 233 5.48 27.99 10.50
CA GLU A 233 5.20 27.54 11.86
C GLU A 233 4.56 28.64 12.71
N GLU A 234 4.92 29.92 12.49
CA GLU A 234 4.32 31.05 13.18
C GLU A 234 2.84 31.25 12.81
N GLN A 235 2.49 31.07 11.53
CA GLN A 235 1.10 31.14 11.07
C GLN A 235 0.27 29.98 11.63
N LEU A 236 0.85 28.78 11.73
CA LEU A 236 0.19 27.64 12.35
C LEU A 236 -0.08 27.88 13.84
N ALA A 237 0.91 28.40 14.57
CA ALA A 237 0.76 28.74 15.97
C ALA A 237 -0.34 29.81 16.18
N ALA A 238 -0.37 30.86 15.35
CA ALA A 238 -1.38 31.90 15.41
C ALA A 238 -2.80 31.36 15.10
N ALA A 239 -2.93 30.43 14.14
CA ALA A 239 -4.20 29.79 13.83
C ALA A 239 -4.68 28.90 14.99
N MET A 240 -3.78 28.17 15.63
CA MET A 240 -4.10 27.34 16.79
C MET A 240 -4.52 28.19 17.99
N GLU A 241 -3.88 29.32 18.24
CA GLU A 241 -4.27 30.25 19.31
C GLU A 241 -5.68 30.82 19.07
N LEU A 242 -6.01 31.17 17.82
CA LEU A 242 -7.33 31.66 17.44
C LEU A 242 -8.44 30.59 17.60
N LEU A 243 -8.06 29.31 17.49
CA LEU A 243 -8.96 28.16 17.60
C LEU A 243 -8.99 27.53 19.00
N ASP A 244 -8.14 27.97 19.94
CA ASP A 244 -8.18 27.55 21.35
C ASP A 244 -9.33 28.26 22.09
N LEU A 245 -10.55 27.89 21.71
CA LEU A 245 -11.78 28.47 22.25
C LEU A 245 -12.16 27.83 23.58
N PRO A 246 -12.72 28.60 24.53
CA PRO A 246 -13.35 28.03 25.72
C PRO A 246 -14.47 27.06 25.33
N ALA A 247 -14.59 25.94 26.04
CA ALA A 247 -15.57 24.90 25.73
C ALA A 247 -17.04 25.38 25.81
N ASP A 248 -17.30 26.45 26.57
CA ASP A 248 -18.60 27.09 26.76
C ASP A 248 -18.86 28.27 25.81
N ALA A 249 -17.89 28.64 24.95
CA ALA A 249 -17.98 29.79 24.08
C ALA A 249 -17.56 29.47 22.63
N PRO A 250 -18.31 28.61 21.91
CA PRO A 250 -18.07 28.38 20.49
C PRO A 250 -18.29 29.66 19.69
N ARG A 251 -17.51 29.84 18.62
CA ARG A 251 -17.54 31.03 17.77
C ARG A 251 -17.87 30.66 16.33
N ARG A 252 -18.50 31.58 15.60
CA ARG A 252 -18.75 31.42 14.17
C ARG A 252 -17.48 31.61 13.36
N LEU A 253 -17.37 30.87 12.27
CA LEU A 253 -16.25 30.92 11.33
C LEU A 253 -16.09 32.34 10.76
N SER A 254 -17.17 33.01 10.39
CA SER A 254 -17.15 34.42 9.95
C SER A 254 -16.43 35.35 10.92
N GLY A 255 -16.69 35.20 12.22
CA GLY A 255 -16.05 35.99 13.27
C GLY A 255 -14.58 35.64 13.48
N LEU A 256 -14.19 34.38 13.24
CA LEU A 256 -12.80 33.91 13.31
C LEU A 256 -11.99 34.38 12.09
N LEU A 257 -12.57 34.33 10.88
CA LEU A 257 -11.95 34.81 9.65
C LEU A 257 -11.70 36.32 9.71
N ALA A 258 -12.67 37.09 10.19
CA ALA A 258 -12.52 38.53 10.36
C ALA A 258 -11.41 38.90 11.36
N GLU A 259 -11.16 38.05 12.36
CA GLU A 259 -10.08 38.23 13.33
C GLU A 259 -8.72 37.79 12.79
N ALA A 260 -8.67 36.66 12.10
CA ALA A 260 -7.48 36.19 11.41
C ALA A 260 -6.96 37.23 10.41
N ARG A 261 -7.88 37.85 9.63
CA ARG A 261 -7.56 38.88 8.63
C ARG A 261 -6.94 40.14 9.24
N ARG A 262 -7.17 40.42 10.54
CA ARG A 262 -6.52 41.54 11.23
C ARG A 262 -5.08 41.23 11.64
N GLN A 263 -4.71 39.96 11.76
CA GLN A 263 -3.38 39.53 12.18
C GLN A 263 -2.47 39.32 10.96
N ASP A 264 -2.95 38.58 9.95
CA ASP A 264 -2.19 38.22 8.76
C ASP A 264 -3.13 37.92 7.58
N SER A 265 -2.71 38.21 6.34
CA SER A 265 -3.56 38.07 5.15
C SER A 265 -3.80 36.62 4.73
N GLU A 266 -2.90 35.69 5.03
CA GLU A 266 -3.01 34.27 4.67
C GLU A 266 -3.66 33.43 5.80
N LEU A 267 -3.72 33.97 7.03
CA LEU A 267 -4.28 33.28 8.19
C LEU A 267 -5.77 32.89 8.05
N PRO A 268 -6.67 33.71 7.43
CA PRO A 268 -8.05 33.30 7.17
C PRO A 268 -8.15 31.97 6.42
N TYR A 269 -7.26 31.75 5.46
CA TYR A 269 -7.26 30.52 4.65
C TYR A 269 -6.87 29.30 5.48
N LEU A 270 -5.87 29.43 6.36
CA LEU A 270 -5.48 28.35 7.27
C LEU A 270 -6.59 28.03 8.29
N VAL A 271 -7.24 29.06 8.84
CA VAL A 271 -8.36 28.90 9.78
C VAL A 271 -9.55 28.21 9.11
N ALA A 272 -9.88 28.57 7.87
CA ALA A 272 -10.92 27.90 7.09
C ALA A 272 -10.60 26.41 6.86
N LEU A 273 -9.36 26.08 6.50
CA LEU A 273 -8.93 24.69 6.33
C LEU A 273 -9.07 23.87 7.62
N LEU A 274 -8.64 24.42 8.75
CA LEU A 274 -8.75 23.76 10.05
C LEU A 274 -10.20 23.59 10.50
N ALA A 275 -11.06 24.59 10.25
CA ALA A 275 -12.49 24.50 10.56
C ALA A 275 -13.20 23.43 9.70
N VAL A 276 -12.88 23.34 8.42
CA VAL A 276 -13.42 22.29 7.53
C VAL A 276 -12.92 20.90 7.96
N HIS A 277 -11.64 20.78 8.34
CA HIS A 277 -11.12 19.53 8.89
C HIS A 277 -11.85 19.11 10.18
N ALA A 278 -12.21 20.08 11.02
CA ALA A 278 -12.95 19.86 12.25
C ALA A 278 -14.46 19.55 12.06
N ALA A 279 -15.01 19.69 10.84
CA ALA A 279 -16.41 19.37 10.54
C ALA A 279 -16.70 17.85 10.53
N SER A 280 -15.66 17.02 10.45
CA SER A 280 -15.75 15.56 10.60
C SER A 280 -14.69 15.09 11.60
N PRO A 281 -14.85 15.46 12.88
CA PRO A 281 -13.78 15.29 13.85
C PRO A 281 -13.59 13.77 14.10
N PRO A 282 -12.35 13.26 14.07
CA PRO A 282 -12.10 11.83 14.19
C PRO A 282 -12.11 11.42 15.67
N VAL A 283 -13.27 11.52 16.31
CA VAL A 283 -13.48 11.29 17.77
C VAL A 283 -12.86 9.97 18.23
N GLY A 284 -12.98 8.91 17.41
CA GLY A 284 -12.45 7.59 17.73
C GLY A 284 -10.93 7.46 17.67
N THR A 285 -10.22 8.30 16.89
CA THR A 285 -8.74 8.34 16.91
C THR A 285 -8.23 9.18 18.06
N ALA A 286 -8.81 10.37 18.25
CA ALA A 286 -8.47 11.28 19.35
C ALA A 286 -8.58 10.58 20.72
N TYR A 287 -9.65 9.81 20.93
CA TYR A 287 -9.81 9.00 22.15
C TYR A 287 -8.72 7.95 22.33
N ARG A 288 -8.35 7.21 21.28
CA ARG A 288 -7.28 6.19 21.37
C ARG A 288 -5.89 6.79 21.60
N GLN A 289 -5.71 8.05 21.20
CA GLN A 289 -4.47 8.80 21.39
C GLN A 289 -4.42 9.52 22.75
N GLY A 290 -5.50 9.48 23.53
CA GLY A 290 -5.57 10.09 24.85
C GLY A 290 -5.70 11.61 24.82
N GLU A 291 -6.25 12.18 23.75
CA GLU A 291 -6.50 13.62 23.67
C GLU A 291 -7.63 14.03 24.63
N GLU A 292 -7.41 15.10 25.40
CA GLU A 292 -8.39 15.61 26.37
C GLU A 292 -9.40 16.59 25.77
N LYS A 293 -9.03 17.24 24.67
CA LYS A 293 -9.82 18.26 23.98
C LYS A 293 -9.85 18.00 22.49
N LEU A 294 -10.98 18.28 21.85
CA LEU A 294 -11.19 18.07 20.43
C LEU A 294 -11.83 19.31 19.80
N LEU A 295 -11.20 19.85 18.76
CA LEU A 295 -11.80 20.88 17.92
C LEU A 295 -12.93 20.26 17.09
N PHE A 296 -14.10 20.88 17.10
CA PHE A 296 -15.23 20.48 16.27
C PHE A 296 -15.80 21.69 15.54
N ALA A 297 -16.39 21.43 14.37
CA ALA A 297 -17.16 22.42 13.63
C ALA A 297 -18.53 21.82 13.25
N VAL A 298 -19.61 22.60 13.42
CA VAL A 298 -20.98 22.16 13.11
C VAL A 298 -21.64 23.19 12.20
N ASP A 299 -22.35 22.69 11.19
CA ASP A 299 -23.21 23.49 10.33
C ASP A 299 -24.60 23.66 10.98
N ASP A 300 -25.02 24.90 11.19
CA ASP A 300 -26.36 25.26 11.69
C ASP A 300 -27.30 25.81 10.61
N GLY A 301 -26.88 25.74 9.34
CA GLY A 301 -27.65 26.18 8.17
C GLY A 301 -27.52 27.67 7.84
N VAL A 302 -26.66 28.41 8.54
CA VAL A 302 -26.35 29.81 8.22
C VAL A 302 -25.31 29.85 7.12
N GLU A 303 -25.56 30.62 6.06
CA GLU A 303 -24.58 30.83 4.99
C GLU A 303 -23.48 31.81 5.42
N LEU A 304 -22.25 31.52 5.00
CA LEU A 304 -21.09 32.37 5.21
C LEU A 304 -21.13 33.58 4.28
N ASP A 305 -21.23 34.76 4.87
CA ASP A 305 -21.11 36.06 4.19
C ASP A 305 -19.67 36.56 4.34
N ASP A 306 -18.78 36.16 3.42
CA ASP A 306 -17.40 36.63 3.32
C ASP A 306 -17.00 36.83 1.85
N ASP A 307 -16.13 37.82 1.59
CA ASP A 307 -15.70 38.18 0.24
C ASP A 307 -14.81 37.10 -0.44
N GLU A 308 -14.11 36.28 0.35
CA GLU A 308 -13.12 35.31 -0.13
C GLU A 308 -13.57 33.85 0.01
N PHE A 309 -14.45 33.56 0.96
CA PHE A 309 -14.89 32.21 1.31
C PHE A 309 -16.41 32.06 1.18
N GLY A 310 -16.88 30.94 0.64
CA GLY A 310 -18.30 30.61 0.54
C GLY A 310 -18.63 29.26 1.15
N GLY A 311 -19.89 29.07 1.56
CA GLY A 311 -20.36 27.83 2.18
C GLY A 311 -21.18 28.09 3.45
N ALA A 312 -21.18 27.14 4.38
CA ALA A 312 -21.82 27.28 5.69
C ALA A 312 -20.92 28.06 6.66
N ASP A 313 -21.51 28.96 7.44
CA ASP A 313 -20.85 29.67 8.54
C ASP A 313 -20.79 28.78 9.78
N LEU A 314 -19.81 27.87 9.77
CA LEU A 314 -19.65 26.83 10.78
C LEU A 314 -19.51 27.40 12.18
N ILE A 315 -20.16 26.76 13.15
CA ILE A 315 -19.92 26.98 14.57
C ILE A 315 -18.71 26.14 14.98
N VAL A 316 -17.60 26.79 15.31
CA VAL A 316 -16.34 26.18 15.73
C VAL A 316 -16.22 26.23 17.25
N GLY A 317 -15.87 25.11 17.88
CA GLY A 317 -15.74 25.02 19.33
C GLY A 317 -14.84 23.87 19.78
N MET A 318 -14.54 23.85 21.08
CA MET A 318 -13.73 22.81 21.72
C MET A 318 -14.61 21.91 22.58
N ALA A 319 -14.58 20.60 22.33
CA ALA A 319 -15.25 19.59 23.14
C ALA A 319 -14.25 18.93 24.09
N MET A 320 -14.65 18.76 25.35
CA MET A 320 -13.89 17.94 26.31
C MET A 320 -14.25 16.47 26.09
N LEU A 321 -13.24 15.61 25.95
CA LEU A 321 -13.45 14.17 25.84
C LEU A 321 -13.48 13.56 27.25
N ASP A 322 -14.68 13.40 27.82
CA ASP A 322 -14.85 12.67 29.08
C ASP A 322 -14.80 11.14 28.85
N ALA A 323 -13.70 10.53 29.28
CA ALA A 323 -13.51 9.09 29.21
C ALA A 323 -14.52 8.29 30.06
N MET A 324 -15.16 8.89 31.07
CA MET A 324 -16.13 8.20 31.94
C MET A 324 -17.57 8.27 31.41
N GLY A 325 -17.99 9.39 30.79
CA GLY A 325 -19.34 9.56 30.24
C GLY A 325 -19.69 8.63 29.07
N MET A 326 -18.76 8.42 28.13
CA MET A 326 -18.97 7.58 26.95
C MET A 326 -18.96 6.06 27.24
N ALA A 327 -18.45 5.64 28.41
CA ALA A 327 -18.52 4.25 28.87
C ALA A 327 -19.88 3.91 29.50
N ALA A 328 -20.62 4.91 29.99
CA ALA A 328 -21.93 4.73 30.63
C ALA A 328 -23.05 4.48 29.61
N ASP A 329 -22.97 5.07 28.40
CA ASP A 329 -23.92 4.85 27.29
C ASP A 329 -23.78 3.47 26.60
N ARG A 330 -22.89 2.60 27.10
CA ARG A 330 -22.67 1.23 26.62
C ARG A 330 -23.38 0.14 27.43
N LYS A 331 -24.22 0.52 28.41
CA LYS A 331 -25.09 -0.41 29.16
C LYS A 331 -26.54 -0.28 28.73
#